data_AF-A0A2I0EX11-F1
#
_entry.id   AF-A0A2I0EX11-F1
#
_cell.length_a   1.000
_cell.length_b   1.000
_cell.length_c   1.000
_cell.angle_alpha   90.00
_cell.angle_beta   90.00
_cell.angle_gamma   90.00
#
_symmetry.space_group_name_H-M   'P 1'
#
loop_
_entity.id
_entity.type
_entity.pdbx_description
1 polymer ?
#
loop_
_entity_poly.entity_id
_entity_poly.type
_entity_poly.pdbx_seq_one_letter_code
_entity_poly.pdbx_strand_id
1 'polypeptide(L)'
;MLSIIALFTIIIIVALLISNKITPIVALVLVPIVAAFVAGFSFAEIGDFFNSGVESVISVVIMFIFAILFFGIMQDVGLFDPLINKMIAVSKGNVIAVAVGTVVIAAVAQLDGSGASTFLITIPALLPLYKRLKMNPYLLLLLVGTSASIMNMLPWAGPLGRTAAVLGMDVTELWRPLIKVQVIGLILLIALAVLLAMREKRLIARRGDFNKEIFEEADPLDVTAQDEKSQKAAALRRPKLLWANTILALAVIGVLVWGVIPAGLAFMIGVSIALPLNYPDMKDQMDRIKDHAPNALLMAAIILAAGSFLGILEGTLMLDSIASDLVTILPAFVIPYLHLIIGFFGVPFDLLLSTDAYYFALFPIVEQVVTGAGVSSLTAAYAMIIGNIIGTFVSPFSPALWLALGLAGLEMGRHIRYSLPIMWGFSIVLLAVSVLVGVV
;
A
#
# COMPACT_ATOMS: atom_id res chain seq x y z
N MET A 1 -34.39 -13.07 2.93
CA MET A 1 -33.63 -14.19 3.56
C MET A 1 -32.16 -14.12 3.16
N LEU A 2 -31.84 -14.05 1.86
CA LEU A 2 -30.47 -13.90 1.36
C LEU A 2 -29.75 -12.67 1.91
N SER A 3 -30.39 -11.49 1.96
CA SER A 3 -29.76 -10.28 2.50
C SER A 3 -29.38 -10.40 3.98
N ILE A 4 -30.16 -11.15 4.77
CA ILE A 4 -29.84 -11.40 6.19
C ILE A 4 -28.61 -12.30 6.28
N ILE A 5 -28.58 -13.39 5.51
CA ILE A 5 -27.44 -14.31 5.45
C ILE A 5 -26.18 -13.54 5.01
N ALA A 6 -26.31 -12.72 3.98
CA ALA A 6 -25.25 -11.91 3.44
C ALA A 6 -24.73 -10.88 4.47
N LEU A 7 -25.63 -10.15 5.15
CA LEU A 7 -25.25 -9.20 6.21
C LEU A 7 -24.50 -9.89 7.35
N PHE A 8 -25.00 -11.04 7.82
CA PHE A 8 -24.31 -11.83 8.85
C PHE A 8 -22.95 -12.33 8.36
N THR A 9 -22.85 -12.78 7.11
CA THR A 9 -21.60 -13.21 6.47
C THR A 9 -20.56 -12.10 6.51
N ILE A 10 -20.94 -10.89 6.09
CA ILE A 10 -20.08 -9.71 6.11
C ILE A 10 -19.69 -9.32 7.53
N ILE A 11 -20.65 -9.27 8.47
CA ILE A 11 -20.37 -8.93 9.87
C ILE A 11 -19.37 -9.93 10.48
N ILE A 12 -19.56 -11.23 10.22
CA ILE A 12 -18.66 -12.27 10.72
C ILE A 12 -17.26 -12.11 10.10
N ILE A 13 -17.16 -11.91 8.79
CA ILE A 13 -15.86 -11.70 8.12
C ILE A 13 -15.16 -10.47 8.68
N VAL A 14 -15.84 -9.33 8.73
CA VAL A 14 -15.29 -8.09 9.28
C VAL A 14 -14.86 -8.29 10.72
N ALA A 15 -15.68 -8.93 11.56
CA ALA A 15 -15.32 -9.22 12.96
C ALA A 15 -14.09 -10.13 13.07
N LEU A 16 -14.01 -11.18 12.24
CA LEU A 16 -12.86 -12.09 12.22
C LEU A 16 -11.58 -11.38 11.75
N LEU A 17 -11.67 -10.57 10.69
CA LEU A 17 -10.55 -9.81 10.13
C LEU A 17 -10.06 -8.72 11.11
N ILE A 18 -10.96 -8.04 11.82
CA ILE A 18 -10.61 -7.08 12.87
C ILE A 18 -9.98 -7.78 14.08
N SER A 19 -10.43 -9.00 14.41
CA SER A 19 -9.95 -9.71 15.59
C SER A 19 -8.45 -10.05 15.54
N ASN A 20 -7.85 -10.09 14.34
CA ASN A 20 -6.47 -10.57 14.07
C ASN A 20 -6.17 -11.97 14.64
N LYS A 21 -7.17 -12.77 15.00
CA LYS A 21 -6.98 -14.14 15.53
C LYS A 21 -6.91 -15.20 14.43
N ILE A 22 -7.38 -14.87 13.24
CA ILE A 22 -7.50 -15.77 12.09
C ILE A 22 -6.90 -15.06 10.88
N THR A 23 -6.26 -15.82 9.99
CA THR A 23 -5.72 -15.26 8.73
C THR A 23 -6.86 -14.87 7.79
N PRO A 24 -6.68 -13.82 6.95
CA PRO A 24 -7.71 -13.41 6.00
C PRO A 24 -8.17 -14.55 5.08
N ILE A 25 -7.25 -15.43 4.70
CA ILE A 25 -7.52 -16.62 3.88
C ILE A 25 -8.61 -17.50 4.51
N VAL A 26 -8.50 -17.80 5.80
CA VAL A 26 -9.44 -18.69 6.49
C VAL A 26 -10.81 -18.03 6.60
N ALA A 27 -10.87 -16.72 6.90
CA ALA A 27 -12.12 -15.98 6.98
C ALA A 27 -12.83 -15.88 5.62
N LEU A 28 -12.09 -15.52 4.56
CA LEU A 28 -12.63 -15.34 3.21
C LEU A 28 -13.01 -16.65 2.52
N VAL A 29 -12.43 -17.80 2.92
CA VAL A 29 -12.82 -19.09 2.34
C VAL A 29 -13.96 -19.74 3.12
N LEU A 30 -13.82 -19.91 4.44
CA LEU A 30 -14.75 -20.75 5.20
C LEU A 30 -16.11 -20.08 5.41
N VAL A 31 -16.14 -18.77 5.67
CA VAL A 31 -17.38 -18.09 6.01
C VAL A 31 -18.36 -18.06 4.83
N PRO A 32 -17.94 -17.69 3.59
CA PRO A 32 -18.85 -17.72 2.43
C PRO A 32 -19.34 -19.11 2.08
N ILE A 33 -18.49 -20.13 2.20
CA ILE A 33 -18.88 -21.52 1.95
C ILE A 33 -20.01 -21.93 2.90
N VAL A 34 -19.86 -21.65 4.21
CA VAL A 34 -20.91 -21.92 5.20
C VAL A 34 -22.18 -21.12 4.89
N ALA A 35 -22.04 -19.85 4.50
CA ALA A 35 -23.17 -19.01 4.14
C ALA A 35 -23.94 -19.54 2.92
N ALA A 36 -23.22 -20.01 1.89
CA ALA A 36 -23.82 -20.60 0.68
C ALA A 36 -24.58 -21.89 1.01
N PHE A 37 -24.05 -22.74 1.89
CA PHE A 37 -24.79 -23.91 2.36
C PHE A 37 -26.07 -23.53 3.12
N VAL A 38 -25.99 -22.52 3.99
CA VAL A 38 -27.16 -22.01 4.72
C VAL A 38 -28.20 -21.39 3.77
N ALA A 39 -27.75 -20.81 2.65
CA ALA A 39 -28.61 -20.29 1.59
C ALA A 39 -29.21 -21.39 0.68
N GLY A 40 -28.81 -22.65 0.85
CA GLY A 40 -29.39 -23.81 0.15
C GLY A 40 -28.63 -24.25 -1.11
N PHE A 41 -27.44 -23.72 -1.36
CA PHE A 41 -26.62 -24.11 -2.50
C PHE A 41 -25.88 -25.43 -2.26
N SER A 42 -25.74 -26.22 -3.31
CA SER A 42 -25.01 -27.48 -3.31
C SER A 42 -23.49 -27.28 -3.37
N PHE A 43 -22.74 -28.33 -3.02
CA PHE A 43 -21.27 -28.31 -3.12
C PHE A 43 -20.79 -28.07 -4.57
N ALA A 44 -21.55 -28.54 -5.57
CA ALA A 44 -21.23 -28.36 -6.98
C ALA A 44 -21.36 -26.90 -7.40
N GLU A 45 -22.47 -26.24 -7.06
CA GLU A 45 -22.70 -24.82 -7.36
C GLU A 45 -21.66 -23.92 -6.68
N ILE A 46 -21.29 -24.22 -5.43
CA ILE A 46 -20.20 -23.51 -4.73
C ILE A 46 -18.87 -23.68 -5.48
N GLY A 47 -18.62 -24.85 -6.06
CA GLY A 47 -17.45 -25.09 -6.91
C GLY A 47 -17.45 -24.24 -8.18
N ASP A 48 -18.60 -24.07 -8.82
CA ASP A 48 -18.76 -23.22 -10.01
C ASP A 48 -18.54 -21.74 -9.66
N PHE A 49 -19.12 -21.28 -8.55
CA PHE A 49 -18.91 -19.93 -8.01
C PHE A 49 -17.44 -19.65 -7.69
N PHE A 50 -16.76 -20.63 -7.08
CA PHE A 50 -15.32 -20.55 -6.82
C PHE A 50 -14.51 -20.40 -8.12
N ASN A 51 -14.81 -21.20 -9.14
CA ASN A 51 -14.08 -21.16 -10.41
C ASN A 51 -14.22 -19.79 -11.09
N SER A 52 -15.45 -19.26 -11.15
CA SER A 52 -15.74 -17.91 -11.67
C SER A 52 -14.95 -16.84 -10.90
N GLY A 53 -15.00 -16.91 -9.56
CA GLY A 53 -14.29 -16.00 -8.69
C GLY A 53 -12.76 -16.04 -8.89
N VAL A 54 -12.16 -17.22 -9.00
CA VAL A 54 -10.72 -17.38 -9.25
C VAL A 54 -10.32 -16.87 -10.63
N GLU A 55 -11.12 -17.15 -11.66
CA GLU A 55 -10.85 -16.69 -13.02
C GLU A 55 -10.78 -15.16 -13.10
N SER A 56 -11.64 -14.46 -12.36
CA SER A 56 -11.66 -12.99 -12.32
C SER A 56 -10.41 -12.36 -11.70
N VAL A 57 -9.70 -13.07 -10.81
CA VAL A 57 -8.57 -12.51 -10.04
C VAL A 57 -7.20 -13.07 -10.43
N ILE A 58 -7.13 -14.09 -11.29
CA ILE A 58 -5.88 -14.82 -11.58
C ILE A 58 -4.79 -13.93 -12.18
N SER A 59 -5.16 -12.97 -13.01
CA SER A 59 -4.24 -12.00 -13.61
C SER A 59 -3.57 -11.13 -12.55
N VAL A 60 -4.35 -10.70 -11.54
CA VAL A 60 -3.90 -9.94 -10.38
C VAL A 60 -2.91 -10.79 -9.56
N VAL A 61 -3.26 -12.04 -9.28
CA VAL A 61 -2.39 -12.98 -8.53
C VAL A 61 -1.02 -13.13 -9.18
N ILE A 62 -0.99 -13.40 -10.48
CA ILE A 62 0.26 -13.55 -11.25
C ILE A 62 1.09 -12.27 -11.15
N MET A 63 0.45 -11.11 -11.34
CA MET A 63 1.12 -9.82 -11.21
C MET A 63 1.76 -9.63 -9.84
N PHE A 64 1.05 -9.87 -8.74
CA PHE A 64 1.62 -9.69 -7.39
C PHE A 64 2.84 -10.58 -7.16
N ILE A 65 2.76 -11.86 -7.54
CA ILE A 65 3.87 -12.79 -7.35
C ILE A 65 5.12 -12.28 -8.06
N PHE A 66 5.02 -12.00 -9.36
CA PHE A 66 6.20 -11.60 -10.13
C PHE A 66 6.65 -10.17 -9.85
N ALA A 67 5.75 -9.25 -9.50
CA ALA A 67 6.13 -7.90 -9.10
C ALA A 67 6.91 -7.90 -7.78
N ILE A 68 6.44 -8.64 -6.78
CA ILE A 68 7.14 -8.76 -5.49
C ILE A 68 8.52 -9.40 -5.69
N LEU A 69 8.61 -10.47 -6.49
CA LEU A 69 9.90 -11.08 -6.83
C LEU A 69 10.81 -10.08 -7.57
N PHE A 70 10.28 -9.38 -8.58
CA PHE A 70 11.05 -8.42 -9.39
C PHE A 70 11.65 -7.31 -8.53
N PHE A 71 10.81 -6.62 -7.75
CA PHE A 71 11.28 -5.53 -6.92
C PHE A 71 12.10 -6.00 -5.72
N GLY A 72 11.83 -7.20 -5.19
CA GLY A 72 12.70 -7.83 -4.21
C GLY A 72 14.11 -8.05 -4.75
N ILE A 73 14.25 -8.52 -5.99
CA ILE A 73 15.55 -8.64 -6.67
C ILE A 73 16.18 -7.26 -6.90
N MET A 74 15.41 -6.27 -7.36
CA MET A 74 15.92 -4.90 -7.57
C MET A 74 16.40 -4.26 -6.25
N GLN A 75 15.74 -4.56 -5.14
CA GLN A 75 16.15 -4.15 -3.81
C GLN A 75 17.45 -4.86 -3.38
N ASP A 76 17.54 -6.18 -3.56
CA ASP A 76 18.73 -6.98 -3.21
C ASP A 76 19.99 -6.47 -3.93
N VAL A 77 19.88 -6.08 -5.19
CA VAL A 77 21.01 -5.57 -5.99
C VAL A 77 21.38 -4.12 -5.66
N GLY A 78 20.58 -3.42 -4.85
CA GLY A 78 20.81 -2.05 -4.40
C GLY A 78 20.41 -0.99 -5.43
N LEU A 79 19.38 -1.24 -6.26
CA LEU A 79 18.95 -0.31 -7.31
C LEU A 79 18.66 1.10 -6.77
N PHE A 80 18.08 1.19 -5.58
CA PHE A 80 17.61 2.44 -4.98
C PHE A 80 18.70 3.16 -4.15
N ASP A 81 19.81 2.49 -3.82
CA ASP A 81 20.85 3.01 -2.93
C ASP A 81 21.49 4.33 -3.41
N PRO A 82 21.85 4.51 -4.70
CA PRO A 82 22.47 5.75 -5.17
C PRO A 82 21.57 6.97 -5.00
N LEU A 83 20.26 6.80 -5.22
CA LEU A 83 19.30 7.89 -5.11
C LEU A 83 19.12 8.31 -3.65
N ILE A 84 19.04 7.34 -2.73
CA ILE A 84 18.96 7.57 -1.29
C ILE A 84 20.21 8.31 -0.79
N ASN A 85 21.40 7.81 -1.13
CA ASN A 85 22.67 8.41 -0.70
C ASN A 85 22.86 9.84 -1.22
N LYS A 86 22.50 10.08 -2.48
CA LYS A 86 22.56 11.43 -3.08
C LYS A 86 21.61 12.40 -2.36
N MET A 87 20.39 11.97 -2.04
CA MET A 87 19.43 12.82 -1.33
C MET A 87 19.89 13.14 0.09
N ILE A 88 20.49 12.18 0.80
CA ILE A 88 21.10 12.42 2.11
C ILE A 88 22.24 13.45 1.99
N ALA A 89 23.11 13.32 1.00
CA ALA A 89 24.23 14.25 0.77
C ALA A 89 23.78 15.69 0.44
N VAL A 90 22.67 15.85 -0.28
CA VAL A 90 22.12 17.16 -0.66
C VAL A 90 21.48 17.89 0.53
N SER A 91 21.03 17.15 1.55
CA SER A 91 20.25 17.71 2.65
C SER A 91 21.03 18.68 3.57
N LYS A 92 22.37 18.64 3.57
CA LYS A 92 23.34 19.59 4.20
C LYS A 92 22.87 20.23 5.52
N GLY A 93 22.20 19.46 6.36
CA GLY A 93 21.65 19.88 7.66
C GLY A 93 20.60 21.01 7.64
N ASN A 94 19.92 21.24 6.51
CA ASN A 94 18.75 22.12 6.46
C ASN A 94 17.47 21.32 6.77
N VAL A 95 16.78 21.66 7.85
CA VAL A 95 15.51 21.05 8.31
C VAL A 95 14.47 20.89 7.19
N ILE A 96 14.34 21.89 6.31
CA ILE A 96 13.38 21.84 5.19
C ILE A 96 13.87 20.87 4.11
N ALA A 97 15.15 20.92 3.75
CA ALA A 97 15.73 20.02 2.76
C ALA A 97 15.66 18.56 3.22
N VAL A 98 15.86 18.31 4.52
CA VAL A 98 15.70 16.99 5.13
C VAL A 98 14.26 16.51 5.02
N ALA A 99 13.26 17.31 5.39
CA ALA A 99 11.87 16.91 5.30
C ALA A 99 11.41 16.63 3.86
N VAL A 100 11.82 17.46 2.89
CA VAL A 100 11.54 17.19 1.46
C VAL A 100 12.27 15.94 0.99
N GLY A 101 13.53 15.77 1.40
CA GLY A 101 14.32 14.58 1.12
C GLY A 101 13.67 13.31 1.65
N THR A 102 13.09 13.35 2.85
CA THR A 102 12.34 12.24 3.46
C THR A 102 11.18 11.80 2.58
N VAL A 103 10.38 12.73 2.05
CA VAL A 103 9.27 12.39 1.15
C VAL A 103 9.78 11.71 -0.11
N VAL A 104 10.78 12.28 -0.77
CA VAL A 104 11.33 11.72 -2.02
C VAL A 104 11.96 10.35 -1.79
N ILE A 105 12.76 10.20 -0.74
CA ILE A 105 13.42 8.94 -0.38
C ILE A 105 12.38 7.86 -0.06
N ALA A 106 11.32 8.20 0.69
CA ALA A 106 10.24 7.26 1.01
C ALA A 106 9.43 6.86 -0.23
N ALA A 107 9.14 7.80 -1.13
CA ALA A 107 8.43 7.51 -2.38
C ALA A 107 9.21 6.51 -3.25
N VAL A 108 10.53 6.68 -3.33
CA VAL A 108 11.41 5.79 -4.09
C VAL A 108 11.51 4.43 -3.41
N ALA A 109 11.73 4.41 -2.10
CA ALA A 109 11.88 3.16 -1.36
C ALA A 109 10.59 2.32 -1.45
N GLN A 110 9.42 2.96 -1.49
CA GLN A 110 8.12 2.29 -1.64
C GLN A 110 7.79 1.89 -3.08
N LEU A 111 8.68 2.09 -4.06
CA LEU A 111 8.44 1.62 -5.43
C LEU A 111 8.26 0.10 -5.51
N ASP A 112 8.78 -0.65 -4.52
CA ASP A 112 8.56 -2.09 -4.38
C ASP A 112 7.18 -2.47 -3.80
N GLY A 113 6.39 -1.49 -3.34
CA GLY A 113 5.10 -1.69 -2.69
C GLY A 113 5.19 -2.27 -1.27
N SER A 114 6.39 -2.37 -0.68
CA SER A 114 6.62 -3.00 0.63
C SER A 114 6.89 -1.96 1.70
N GLY A 115 5.89 -1.72 2.57
CA GLY A 115 6.07 -0.82 3.71
C GLY A 115 7.22 -1.25 4.62
N ALA A 116 7.42 -2.57 4.81
CA ALA A 116 8.50 -3.08 5.66
C ALA A 116 9.89 -2.74 5.08
N SER A 117 10.08 -2.97 3.78
CA SER A 117 11.31 -2.60 3.07
C SER A 117 11.56 -1.09 3.15
N THR A 118 10.54 -0.28 2.89
CA THR A 118 10.62 1.17 3.00
C THR A 118 11.06 1.62 4.37
N PHE A 119 10.48 1.11 5.46
CA PHE A 119 10.87 1.54 6.80
C PHE A 119 12.27 1.05 7.19
N LEU A 120 12.66 -0.16 6.80
CA LEU A 120 14.01 -0.71 7.04
C LEU A 120 15.10 0.12 6.36
N ILE A 121 14.81 0.68 5.20
CA ILE A 121 15.74 1.52 4.45
C ILE A 121 15.72 2.96 4.98
N THR A 122 14.53 3.54 5.11
CA THR A 122 14.39 4.98 5.32
C THR A 122 14.64 5.42 6.76
N ILE A 123 14.19 4.65 7.76
CA ILE A 123 14.28 5.07 9.16
C ILE A 123 15.73 5.04 9.65
N PRO A 124 16.50 3.95 9.51
CA PRO A 124 17.91 3.95 9.94
C PRO A 124 18.75 5.01 9.24
N ALA A 125 18.45 5.30 7.97
CA ALA A 125 19.18 6.31 7.19
C ALA A 125 18.85 7.75 7.62
N LEU A 126 17.59 8.05 7.92
CA LEU A 126 17.12 9.42 8.14
C LEU A 126 17.00 9.79 9.63
N LEU A 127 16.76 8.83 10.51
CA LEU A 127 16.59 9.08 11.94
C LEU A 127 17.82 9.74 12.59
N PRO A 128 19.08 9.33 12.31
CA PRO A 128 20.25 10.01 12.85
C PRO A 128 20.30 11.48 12.44
N LEU A 129 19.92 11.79 11.20
CA LEU A 129 19.87 13.15 10.68
C LEU A 129 18.80 14.00 11.37
N TYR A 130 17.59 13.46 11.56
CA TYR A 130 16.53 14.10 12.33
C TYR A 130 16.98 14.41 13.76
N LYS A 131 17.64 13.46 14.43
CA LYS A 131 18.19 13.64 15.78
C LYS A 131 19.27 14.72 15.83
N ARG A 132 20.21 14.73 14.88
CA ARG A 132 21.26 15.77 14.77
C ARG A 132 20.69 17.17 14.58
N LEU A 133 19.61 17.30 13.81
CA LEU A 133 18.91 18.57 13.59
C LEU A 133 17.87 18.90 14.67
N LYS A 134 17.79 18.08 15.73
CA LYS A 134 16.82 18.21 16.82
C LYS A 134 15.36 18.26 16.33
N MET A 135 15.09 17.64 15.18
CA MET A 135 13.76 17.50 14.61
C MET A 135 12.99 16.39 15.32
N ASN A 136 11.68 16.57 15.45
CA ASN A 136 10.79 15.56 16.00
C ASN A 136 10.78 14.26 15.14
N PRO A 137 11.16 13.09 15.69
CA PRO A 137 11.09 11.81 14.96
C PRO A 137 9.68 11.39 14.51
N TYR A 138 8.62 11.89 15.15
CA TYR A 138 7.25 11.65 14.67
C TYR A 138 6.96 12.36 13.33
N LEU A 139 7.67 13.46 13.02
CA LEU A 139 7.60 14.09 11.70
C LEU A 139 8.24 13.20 10.62
N LEU A 140 9.32 12.48 10.94
CA LEU A 140 9.91 11.49 10.04
C LEU A 140 8.87 10.41 9.69
N LEU A 141 8.26 9.79 10.71
CA LEU A 141 7.26 8.74 10.52
C LEU A 141 6.02 9.24 9.77
N LEU A 142 5.55 10.45 10.05
CA LEU A 142 4.46 11.08 9.31
C LEU A 142 4.79 11.21 7.81
N LEU A 143 5.95 11.76 7.47
CA LEU A 143 6.33 12.00 6.08
C LEU A 143 6.63 10.71 5.33
N VAL A 144 7.37 9.78 5.94
CA VAL A 144 7.64 8.46 5.33
C VAL A 144 6.34 7.68 5.15
N GLY A 145 5.51 7.61 6.19
CA GLY A 145 4.23 6.90 6.15
C GLY A 145 3.28 7.49 5.11
N THR A 146 3.10 8.81 5.08
CA THR A 146 2.22 9.44 4.08
C THR A 146 2.74 9.25 2.67
N SER A 147 4.06 9.37 2.47
CA SER A 147 4.66 9.14 1.16
C SER A 147 4.49 7.70 0.70
N ALA A 148 4.74 6.74 1.58
CA ALA A 148 4.57 5.33 1.28
C ALA A 148 3.09 5.00 0.99
N SER A 149 2.16 5.60 1.73
CA SER A 149 0.73 5.49 1.47
C SER A 149 0.33 6.01 0.09
N ILE A 150 0.85 7.14 -0.38
CA ILE A 150 0.57 7.64 -1.75
C ILE A 150 1.09 6.64 -2.80
N MET A 151 2.28 6.06 -2.56
CA MET A 151 2.87 5.06 -3.44
C MET A 151 2.13 3.73 -3.43
N ASN A 152 1.31 3.44 -2.40
CA ASN A 152 0.49 2.24 -2.38
C ASN A 152 -0.62 2.23 -3.45
N MET A 153 -0.81 3.31 -4.21
CA MET A 153 -1.66 3.31 -5.41
C MET A 153 -1.01 2.57 -6.59
N LEU A 154 0.23 2.09 -6.47
CA LEU A 154 0.87 1.27 -7.50
C LEU A 154 0.12 -0.06 -7.71
N PRO A 155 0.12 -0.63 -8.93
CA PRO A 155 -0.60 -1.88 -9.24
C PRO A 155 -0.21 -3.06 -8.34
N TRP A 156 1.07 -3.16 -8.02
CA TRP A 156 1.63 -4.25 -7.21
C TRP A 156 1.67 -3.93 -5.71
N ALA A 157 1.10 -2.78 -5.29
CA ALA A 157 0.91 -2.48 -3.88
C ALA A 157 -0.46 -2.98 -3.40
N GLY A 158 -0.60 -3.14 -2.09
CA GLY A 158 -1.73 -3.87 -1.51
C GLY A 158 -3.14 -3.39 -1.93
N PRO A 159 -3.48 -2.10 -1.82
CA PRO A 159 -4.85 -1.61 -2.03
C PRO A 159 -5.38 -1.80 -3.46
N LEU A 160 -4.61 -1.37 -4.47
CA LEU A 160 -5.12 -1.35 -5.84
C LEU A 160 -5.42 -2.75 -6.38
N GLY A 161 -4.57 -3.72 -6.04
CA GLY A 161 -4.80 -5.12 -6.36
C GLY A 161 -6.08 -5.70 -5.78
N ARG A 162 -6.43 -5.31 -4.55
CA ARG A 162 -7.66 -5.77 -3.88
C ARG A 162 -8.89 -5.20 -4.57
N THR A 163 -8.86 -3.91 -4.89
CA THR A 163 -9.96 -3.27 -5.63
C THR A 163 -10.12 -3.87 -7.02
N ALA A 164 -9.02 -4.10 -7.74
CA ALA A 164 -9.05 -4.72 -9.05
C ALA A 164 -9.58 -6.16 -9.01
N ALA A 165 -9.23 -6.93 -7.96
CA ALA A 165 -9.78 -8.26 -7.73
C ALA A 165 -11.30 -8.22 -7.47
N VAL A 166 -11.81 -7.20 -6.78
CA VAL A 166 -13.25 -7.00 -6.59
C VAL A 166 -13.96 -6.63 -7.89
N LEU A 167 -13.37 -5.73 -8.67
CA LEU A 167 -13.98 -5.28 -9.93
C LEU A 167 -13.81 -6.27 -11.09
N GLY A 168 -13.00 -7.32 -10.93
CA GLY A 168 -12.64 -8.23 -12.04
C GLY A 168 -11.92 -7.52 -13.19
N MET A 169 -11.13 -6.49 -12.88
CA MET A 169 -10.50 -5.60 -13.87
C MET A 169 -8.96 -5.74 -13.91
N ASP A 170 -8.35 -5.35 -15.03
CA ASP A 170 -6.89 -5.23 -15.10
C ASP A 170 -6.42 -4.09 -14.19
N VAL A 171 -5.45 -4.41 -13.32
CA VAL A 171 -4.94 -3.45 -12.31
C VAL A 171 -4.25 -2.26 -12.95
N THR A 172 -3.64 -2.46 -14.12
CA THR A 172 -2.93 -1.40 -14.86
C THR A 172 -3.92 -0.40 -15.41
N GLU A 173 -5.05 -0.87 -15.93
CA GLU A 173 -6.14 0.01 -16.40
C GLU A 173 -6.69 0.85 -15.25
N LEU A 174 -6.90 0.22 -14.08
CA LEU A 174 -7.33 0.94 -12.88
C LEU A 174 -6.27 1.96 -12.42
N TRP A 175 -4.98 1.66 -12.59
CA TRP A 175 -3.87 2.51 -12.14
C TRP A 175 -3.61 3.74 -13.00
N ARG A 176 -3.73 3.66 -14.34
CA ARG A 176 -3.30 4.75 -15.24
C ARG A 176 -3.89 6.12 -14.88
N PRO A 177 -5.19 6.28 -14.55
CA PRO A 177 -5.75 7.55 -14.11
C PRO A 177 -5.18 8.03 -12.76
N LEU A 178 -4.88 7.09 -11.86
CA LEU A 178 -4.30 7.37 -10.54
C LEU A 178 -2.88 7.92 -10.60
N ILE A 179 -2.13 7.70 -11.68
CA ILE A 179 -0.78 8.30 -11.84
C ILE A 179 -0.84 9.82 -11.66
N LYS A 180 -1.86 10.48 -12.21
CA LYS A 180 -2.05 11.93 -12.04
C LYS A 180 -2.27 12.28 -10.57
N VAL A 181 -3.10 11.51 -9.86
CA VAL A 181 -3.40 11.69 -8.44
C VAL A 181 -2.15 11.45 -7.59
N GLN A 182 -1.33 10.45 -7.90
CA GLN A 182 -0.07 10.17 -7.20
C GLN A 182 0.91 11.33 -7.34
N VAL A 183 1.09 11.87 -8.55
CA VAL A 183 1.98 13.02 -8.79
C VAL A 183 1.48 14.25 -8.01
N ILE A 184 0.19 14.55 -8.09
CA ILE A 184 -0.43 15.64 -7.33
C ILE A 184 -0.25 15.41 -5.83
N GLY A 185 -0.51 14.20 -5.34
CA GLY A 185 -0.34 13.82 -3.95
C GLY A 185 1.09 14.03 -3.46
N LEU A 186 2.10 13.59 -4.22
CA LEU A 186 3.50 13.81 -3.87
C LEU A 186 3.86 15.31 -3.84
N ILE A 187 3.36 16.11 -4.79
CA ILE A 187 3.56 17.57 -4.80
C ILE A 187 2.93 18.21 -3.55
N LEU A 188 1.68 17.84 -3.24
CA LEU A 188 0.98 18.32 -2.04
C LEU A 188 1.72 17.89 -0.76
N LEU A 189 2.26 16.67 -0.73
CA LEU A 189 3.01 16.17 0.43
C LEU A 189 4.35 16.90 0.58
N ILE A 190 5.04 17.22 -0.51
CA ILE A 190 6.25 18.06 -0.49
C ILE A 190 5.90 19.46 0.05
N ALA A 191 4.81 20.07 -0.42
CA ALA A 191 4.35 21.36 0.10
C ALA A 191 4.04 21.28 1.61
N LEU A 192 3.32 20.24 2.04
CA LEU A 192 3.03 19.99 3.45
C LEU A 192 4.33 19.77 4.26
N ALA A 193 5.29 19.03 3.73
CA ALA A 193 6.59 18.80 4.35
C ALA A 193 7.35 20.12 4.56
N VAL A 194 7.34 21.02 3.58
CA VAL A 194 7.93 22.36 3.72
C VAL A 194 7.24 23.16 4.84
N LEU A 195 5.92 23.16 4.89
CA LEU A 195 5.16 23.87 5.93
C LEU A 195 5.43 23.32 7.34
N LEU A 196 5.41 22.00 7.49
CA LEU A 196 5.70 21.32 8.75
C LEU A 196 7.16 21.53 9.17
N ALA A 197 8.11 21.47 8.24
CA ALA A 197 9.52 21.72 8.51
C ALA A 197 9.81 23.19 8.86
N MET A 198 9.11 24.15 8.26
CA MET A 198 9.17 25.56 8.66
C MET A 198 8.67 25.75 10.09
N ARG A 199 7.57 25.10 10.46
CA ARG A 199 7.06 25.10 11.84
C ARG A 199 8.07 24.48 12.79
N GLU A 200 8.65 23.33 12.43
CA GLU A 200 9.67 22.64 13.22
C GLU A 200 10.91 23.51 13.40
N LYS A 201 11.39 24.16 12.34
CA LYS A 201 12.52 25.12 12.38
C LYS A 201 12.24 26.27 13.35
N ARG A 202 11.02 26.82 13.35
CA ARG A 202 10.63 27.88 14.30
C ARG A 202 10.56 27.36 15.74
N LEU A 203 10.09 26.13 15.96
CA LEU A 203 10.06 25.50 17.28
C LEU A 203 11.48 25.25 17.81
N ILE A 204 12.38 24.75 16.97
CA ILE A 204 13.80 24.58 17.29
C ILE A 204 14.43 25.93 17.65
N ALA A 205 14.20 26.98 16.85
CA ALA A 205 14.71 28.32 17.12
C ALA A 205 14.22 28.88 18.47
N ARG A 206 12.96 28.62 18.84
CA ARG A 206 12.39 29.04 20.14
C ARG A 206 12.94 28.27 21.34
N ARG A 207 13.44 27.05 21.14
CA ARG A 207 14.09 26.24 22.19
C ARG A 207 15.51 26.72 22.52
N GLY A 208 16.04 27.70 21.78
CA GLY A 208 17.26 28.42 22.14
C GLY A 208 18.58 27.72 21.78
N ASP A 209 18.55 26.68 20.97
CA ASP A 209 19.68 25.74 20.87
C ASP A 209 20.13 25.51 19.41
N PHE A 210 20.54 26.61 18.75
CA PHE A 210 21.34 26.56 17.53
C PHE A 210 22.79 26.30 17.91
N ASN A 211 23.17 25.05 18.16
CA ASN A 211 24.59 24.71 18.14
C ASN A 211 25.08 24.76 16.68
N LYS A 212 25.69 25.89 16.34
CA LYS A 212 26.46 26.09 15.10
C LYS A 212 27.68 25.15 15.02
N GLU A 213 28.07 24.51 16.11
CA GLU A 213 29.24 23.63 16.22
C GLU A 213 29.01 22.19 15.71
N ILE A 214 27.78 21.77 15.39
CA ILE A 214 27.49 20.39 14.94
C ILE A 214 27.91 20.13 13.47
N PHE A 215 28.49 21.13 12.79
CA PHE A 215 28.96 20.98 11.41
C PHE A 215 30.49 20.79 11.26
N GLU A 216 31.29 20.92 12.32
CA GLU A 216 32.77 20.92 12.18
C GLU A 216 33.50 19.66 12.65
N GLU A 217 32.89 18.73 13.38
CA GLU A 217 33.52 17.42 13.66
C GLU A 217 32.76 16.30 12.97
N ALA A 218 33.08 16.11 11.69
CA ALA A 218 32.82 14.87 10.98
C ALA A 218 33.90 13.85 11.37
N ASP A 219 33.76 13.23 12.55
CA ASP A 219 34.38 11.94 12.79
C ASP A 219 33.45 10.85 12.21
N PRO A 220 33.95 9.84 11.48
CA PRO A 220 33.11 8.78 10.96
C PRO A 220 32.63 7.97 12.15
N LEU A 221 31.41 8.23 12.60
CA LEU A 221 30.74 7.36 13.55
C LEU A 221 30.58 5.99 12.89
N ASP A 222 31.41 5.08 13.39
CA ASP A 222 31.51 3.69 13.03
C ASP A 222 30.13 3.03 13.16
N VAL A 223 29.53 2.71 12.02
CA VAL A 223 28.27 1.95 11.94
C VAL A 223 28.60 0.47 12.11
N THR A 224 29.34 0.13 13.16
CA THR A 224 29.71 -1.24 13.53
C THR A 224 28.79 -1.77 14.62
N ALA A 225 27.49 -1.67 14.39
CA ALA A 225 26.51 -2.46 15.13
C ALA A 225 25.22 -2.59 14.32
N GLN A 226 25.19 -3.52 13.34
CA GLN A 226 23.94 -4.13 12.90
C GLN A 226 24.16 -5.37 12.02
N ASP A 227 23.78 -6.52 12.59
CA ASP A 227 23.18 -7.74 12.03
C ASP A 227 23.82 -8.47 10.84
N GLU A 228 23.82 -9.81 10.94
CA GLU A 228 24.06 -10.75 9.83
C GLU A 228 23.20 -10.43 8.58
N LYS A 229 22.01 -9.83 8.77
CA LYS A 229 21.14 -9.37 7.68
C LYS A 229 21.73 -8.20 6.88
N SER A 230 22.41 -7.25 7.52
CA SER A 230 23.04 -6.11 6.83
C SER A 230 24.28 -6.56 6.04
N GLN A 231 25.03 -7.53 6.56
CA GLN A 231 26.16 -8.15 5.84
C GLN A 231 25.67 -9.00 4.64
N LYS A 232 24.59 -9.78 4.81
CA LYS A 232 23.94 -10.49 3.69
C LYS A 232 23.42 -9.52 2.63
N ALA A 233 22.75 -8.44 3.03
CA ALA A 233 22.28 -7.41 2.10
C ALA A 233 23.43 -6.76 1.32
N ALA A 234 24.56 -6.46 1.99
CA ALA A 234 25.74 -5.91 1.33
C ALA A 234 26.36 -6.87 0.31
N ALA A 235 26.35 -8.18 0.56
CA ALA A 235 26.87 -9.20 -0.35
C ALA A 235 26.00 -9.40 -1.61
N LEU A 236 24.72 -9.05 -1.55
CA LEU A 236 23.78 -9.15 -2.66
C LEU A 236 23.86 -7.96 -3.63
N ARG A 237 24.39 -6.82 -3.17
CA ARG A 237 24.54 -5.61 -3.99
C ARG A 237 25.37 -5.87 -5.25
N ARG A 238 24.96 -5.25 -6.36
CA ARG A 238 25.66 -5.33 -7.65
C ARG A 238 25.95 -3.92 -8.20
N PRO A 239 26.88 -3.17 -7.58
CA PRO A 239 27.13 -1.77 -7.95
C PRO A 239 27.56 -1.58 -9.41
N LYS A 240 28.23 -2.58 -10.01
CA LYS A 240 28.67 -2.55 -11.41
C LYS A 240 27.52 -2.73 -12.41
N LEU A 241 26.41 -3.35 -12.01
CA LEU A 241 25.24 -3.64 -12.85
C LEU A 241 24.07 -2.68 -12.63
N LEU A 242 24.25 -1.64 -11.79
CA LEU A 242 23.18 -0.71 -11.45
C LEU A 242 22.51 -0.08 -12.68
N TRP A 243 23.28 0.29 -13.69
CA TRP A 243 22.72 0.86 -14.93
C TRP A 243 21.88 -0.16 -15.71
N ALA A 244 22.33 -1.41 -15.81
CA ALA A 244 21.58 -2.47 -16.49
C ALA A 244 20.26 -2.74 -15.75
N ASN A 245 20.28 -2.82 -14.42
CA ASN A 245 19.09 -2.99 -13.60
C ASN A 245 18.16 -1.77 -13.66
N THR A 246 18.71 -0.56 -13.73
CA THR A 246 17.92 0.67 -13.89
C THR A 246 17.19 0.67 -15.22
N ILE A 247 17.88 0.31 -16.31
CA ILE A 247 17.27 0.21 -17.63
C ILE A 247 16.18 -0.87 -17.63
N LEU A 248 16.43 -2.03 -17.02
CA LEU A 248 15.44 -3.10 -16.91
C LEU A 248 14.20 -2.66 -16.13
N ALA A 249 14.38 -2.04 -14.96
CA ALA A 249 13.27 -1.52 -14.16
C ALA A 249 12.47 -0.45 -14.90
N LEU A 250 13.14 0.50 -15.55
CA LEU A 250 12.47 1.52 -16.37
C LEU A 250 11.75 0.92 -17.57
N ALA A 251 12.30 -0.12 -18.20
CA ALA A 251 11.65 -0.81 -19.31
C ALA A 251 10.37 -1.53 -18.85
N VAL A 252 10.42 -2.28 -17.75
CA VAL A 252 9.25 -2.96 -17.17
C VAL A 252 8.19 -1.92 -16.79
N ILE A 253 8.55 -0.88 -16.03
CA ILE A 253 7.62 0.19 -15.64
C ILE A 253 7.06 0.91 -16.86
N GLY A 254 7.87 1.20 -17.87
CA GLY A 254 7.42 1.79 -19.13
C GLY A 254 6.35 0.93 -19.79
N VAL A 255 6.63 -0.37 -19.98
CA VAL A 255 5.66 -1.32 -20.55
C VAL A 255 4.34 -1.32 -19.78
N LEU A 256 4.37 -1.21 -18.45
CA LEU A 256 3.16 -1.09 -17.62
C LEU A 256 2.41 0.23 -17.87
N VAL A 257 3.12 1.37 -17.93
CA VAL A 257 2.50 2.67 -18.19
C VAL A 257 1.83 2.73 -19.57
N TRP A 258 2.44 2.12 -20.59
CA TRP A 258 1.85 1.98 -21.92
C TRP A 258 0.82 0.84 -22.00
N GLY A 259 0.88 -0.13 -21.07
CA GLY A 259 0.10 -1.37 -20.99
C GLY A 259 -0.01 -2.09 -22.33
N VAL A 260 1.16 -2.34 -22.92
CA VAL A 260 1.31 -3.08 -24.18
C VAL A 260 0.99 -4.56 -23.99
N ILE A 261 1.31 -5.09 -22.81
CA ILE A 261 1.08 -6.47 -22.40
C ILE A 261 0.54 -6.51 -20.96
N PRO A 262 -0.12 -7.61 -20.54
CA PRO A 262 -0.60 -7.75 -19.16
C PRO A 262 0.52 -7.58 -18.13
N ALA A 263 0.22 -6.93 -17.00
CA ALA A 263 1.23 -6.61 -16.00
C ALA A 263 1.95 -7.84 -15.44
N GLY A 264 1.21 -8.94 -15.23
CA GLY A 264 1.79 -10.20 -14.80
C GLY A 264 2.86 -10.73 -15.76
N LEU A 265 2.62 -10.62 -17.07
CA LEU A 265 3.60 -11.05 -18.07
C LEU A 265 4.82 -10.11 -18.11
N ALA A 266 4.61 -8.80 -18.00
CA ALA A 266 5.71 -7.82 -17.96
C ALA A 266 6.67 -8.08 -16.80
N PHE A 267 6.14 -8.31 -15.60
CA PHE A 267 6.96 -8.64 -14.44
C PHE A 267 7.59 -10.03 -14.55
N MET A 268 6.89 -11.02 -15.08
CA MET A 268 7.44 -12.35 -15.30
C MET A 268 8.68 -12.31 -16.21
N ILE A 269 8.59 -11.60 -17.34
CA ILE A 269 9.73 -11.35 -18.23
C ILE A 269 10.84 -10.60 -17.48
N GLY A 270 10.47 -9.56 -16.72
CA GLY A 270 11.41 -8.79 -15.89
C GLY A 270 12.20 -9.67 -14.93
N VAL A 271 11.55 -10.58 -14.20
CA VAL A 271 12.19 -11.53 -13.28
C VAL A 271 13.09 -12.51 -14.04
N SER A 272 12.59 -13.07 -15.16
CA SER A 272 13.35 -14.01 -15.99
C SER A 272 14.62 -13.41 -16.59
N ILE A 273 14.68 -12.08 -16.78
CA ILE A 273 15.89 -11.36 -17.18
C ILE A 273 16.74 -10.97 -15.97
N ALA A 274 16.12 -10.43 -14.92
CA ALA A 274 16.81 -9.90 -13.74
C ALA A 274 17.61 -10.97 -12.99
N LEU A 275 17.08 -12.19 -12.88
CA LEU A 275 17.75 -13.30 -12.20
C LEU A 275 19.10 -13.65 -12.86
N PRO A 276 19.16 -14.12 -14.12
CA PRO A 276 20.43 -14.48 -14.76
C PRO A 276 21.36 -13.27 -14.97
N LEU A 277 20.81 -12.05 -15.12
CA LEU A 277 21.62 -10.83 -15.23
C LEU A 277 22.43 -10.56 -13.96
N ASN A 278 21.86 -10.78 -12.78
CA ASN A 278 22.49 -10.43 -11.50
C ASN A 278 23.13 -11.64 -10.77
N TYR A 279 22.62 -12.83 -11.04
CA TYR A 279 23.00 -14.09 -10.41
C TYR A 279 23.20 -15.15 -11.51
N PRO A 280 24.41 -15.28 -12.06
CA PRO A 280 24.70 -16.25 -13.11
C PRO A 280 24.50 -17.71 -12.67
N ASP A 281 24.67 -17.97 -11.37
CA ASP A 281 24.54 -19.31 -10.79
C ASP A 281 23.08 -19.62 -10.44
N MET A 282 22.60 -20.80 -10.85
CA MET A 282 21.21 -21.23 -10.64
C MET A 282 20.84 -21.28 -9.15
N LYS A 283 21.80 -21.63 -8.30
CA LYS A 283 21.56 -21.73 -6.85
C LYS A 283 21.23 -20.35 -6.27
N ASP A 284 22.01 -19.35 -6.63
CA ASP A 284 21.80 -17.97 -6.18
C ASP A 284 20.44 -17.44 -6.66
N GLN A 285 20.06 -17.75 -7.91
CA GLN A 285 18.73 -17.39 -8.45
C GLN A 285 17.60 -18.00 -7.61
N MET A 286 17.71 -19.28 -7.29
CA MET A 286 16.70 -19.98 -6.49
C MET A 286 16.63 -19.44 -5.06
N ASP A 287 17.78 -19.08 -4.48
CA ASP A 287 17.83 -18.51 -3.14
C ASP A 287 17.17 -17.12 -3.10
N ARG A 288 17.31 -16.31 -4.16
CA ARG A 288 16.57 -15.04 -4.28
C ARG A 288 15.06 -15.25 -4.35
N ILE A 289 14.59 -16.23 -5.13
CA ILE A 289 13.16 -16.54 -5.21
C ILE A 289 12.64 -16.94 -3.83
N LYS A 290 13.34 -17.81 -3.11
CA LYS A 290 12.94 -18.26 -1.77
C LYS A 290 12.87 -17.13 -0.74
N ASP A 291 13.80 -16.18 -0.79
CA ASP A 291 13.83 -15.05 0.14
C ASP A 291 12.59 -14.15 -0.02
N HIS A 292 12.08 -13.98 -1.24
CA HIS A 292 10.92 -13.12 -1.54
C HIS A 292 9.59 -13.88 -1.67
N ALA A 293 9.61 -15.22 -1.77
CA ALA A 293 8.44 -16.07 -1.92
C ALA A 293 7.39 -15.95 -0.80
N PRO A 294 7.74 -15.84 0.51
CA PRO A 294 6.74 -15.76 1.56
C PRO A 294 5.75 -14.61 1.38
N ASN A 295 6.24 -13.42 1.02
CA ASN A 295 5.40 -12.24 0.79
C ASN A 295 4.55 -12.40 -0.47
N ALA A 296 5.15 -12.90 -1.55
CA ALA A 296 4.47 -13.15 -2.82
C ALA A 296 3.32 -14.16 -2.67
N LEU A 297 3.58 -15.31 -2.03
CA LEU A 297 2.60 -16.37 -1.84
C LEU A 297 1.48 -15.98 -0.88
N LEU A 298 1.80 -15.25 0.19
CA LEU A 298 0.79 -14.76 1.13
C LEU A 298 -0.20 -13.83 0.42
N MET A 299 0.30 -12.89 -0.38
CA MET A 299 -0.54 -11.99 -1.16
C MET A 299 -1.38 -12.73 -2.20
N ALA A 300 -0.78 -13.67 -2.93
CA ALA A 300 -1.48 -14.53 -3.89
C ALA A 300 -2.64 -15.31 -3.24
N ALA A 301 -2.38 -15.93 -2.09
CA ALA A 301 -3.37 -16.72 -1.37
C ALA A 301 -4.53 -15.87 -0.85
N ILE A 302 -4.26 -14.63 -0.37
CA ILE A 302 -5.31 -13.69 0.04
C ILE A 302 -6.19 -13.29 -1.15
N ILE A 303 -5.60 -12.98 -2.30
CA ILE A 303 -6.35 -12.57 -3.50
C ILE A 303 -7.20 -13.72 -4.04
N LEU A 304 -6.66 -14.94 -4.08
CA LEU A 304 -7.45 -16.13 -4.45
C LEU A 304 -8.60 -16.40 -3.47
N ALA A 305 -8.36 -16.25 -2.17
CA ALA A 305 -9.40 -16.37 -1.15
C ALA A 305 -10.48 -15.29 -1.31
N ALA A 306 -10.09 -14.05 -1.66
CA ALA A 306 -11.01 -12.98 -1.96
C ALA A 306 -11.82 -13.24 -3.24
N GLY A 307 -11.19 -13.76 -4.30
CA GLY A 307 -11.88 -14.20 -5.52
C GLY A 307 -12.92 -15.28 -5.21
N SER A 308 -12.58 -16.27 -4.38
CA SER A 308 -13.53 -17.28 -3.88
C SER A 308 -14.70 -16.63 -3.10
N PHE A 309 -14.39 -15.72 -2.17
CA PHE A 309 -15.39 -14.97 -1.41
C PHE A 309 -16.36 -14.23 -2.34
N LEU A 310 -15.85 -13.44 -3.28
CA LEU A 310 -16.65 -12.65 -4.21
C LEU A 310 -17.48 -13.56 -5.13
N GLY A 311 -16.86 -14.57 -5.73
CA GLY A 311 -17.53 -15.51 -6.62
C GLY A 311 -18.72 -16.18 -5.94
N ILE A 312 -18.59 -16.57 -4.67
CA ILE A 312 -19.70 -17.13 -3.88
C ILE A 312 -20.78 -16.06 -3.62
N LEU A 313 -20.41 -14.86 -3.18
CA LEU A 313 -21.40 -13.83 -2.84
C LEU A 313 -22.17 -13.31 -4.08
N GLU A 314 -21.50 -13.21 -5.23
CA GLU A 314 -22.11 -12.85 -6.52
C GLU A 314 -22.96 -14.00 -7.06
N GLY A 315 -22.41 -15.22 -7.12
CA GLY A 315 -23.11 -16.40 -7.64
C GLY A 315 -24.36 -16.77 -6.84
N THR A 316 -24.39 -16.43 -5.55
CA THR A 316 -25.56 -16.62 -4.68
C THR A 316 -26.51 -15.41 -4.64
N LEU A 317 -26.21 -14.33 -5.37
CA LEU A 317 -26.97 -13.07 -5.39
C LEU A 317 -27.06 -12.38 -4.00
N MET A 318 -26.10 -12.65 -3.13
CA MET A 318 -26.03 -12.06 -1.80
C MET A 318 -25.69 -10.56 -1.86
N LEU A 319 -24.78 -10.15 -2.75
CA LEU A 319 -24.44 -8.73 -2.94
C LEU A 319 -25.64 -7.92 -3.45
N ASP A 320 -26.36 -8.44 -4.45
CA ASP A 320 -27.56 -7.82 -4.99
C ASP A 320 -28.64 -7.63 -3.92
N SER A 321 -28.84 -8.65 -3.09
CA SER A 321 -29.82 -8.63 -2.00
C SER A 321 -29.44 -7.61 -0.92
N ILE A 322 -28.15 -7.46 -0.59
CA ILE A 322 -27.66 -6.43 0.34
C ILE A 322 -27.94 -5.05 -0.25
N ALA A 323 -27.58 -4.84 -1.52
CA ALA A 323 -27.71 -3.54 -2.16
C ALA A 323 -29.18 -3.10 -2.24
N SER A 324 -30.09 -3.99 -2.63
CA SER A 324 -31.52 -3.68 -2.69
C SER A 324 -32.07 -3.26 -1.33
N ASP A 325 -31.67 -3.94 -0.26
CA ASP A 325 -32.15 -3.64 1.09
C ASP A 325 -31.55 -2.33 1.63
N LEU A 326 -30.25 -2.09 1.42
CA LEU A 326 -29.59 -0.84 1.82
C LEU A 326 -30.19 0.39 1.14
N VAL A 327 -30.61 0.28 -0.12
CA VAL A 327 -31.30 1.36 -0.83
C VAL A 327 -32.63 1.74 -0.16
N THR A 328 -33.31 0.80 0.51
CA THR A 328 -34.55 1.11 1.25
C THR A 328 -34.32 1.76 2.61
N ILE A 329 -33.15 1.52 3.22
CA ILE A 329 -32.79 2.00 4.56
C ILE A 329 -32.10 3.36 4.49
N LEU A 330 -31.22 3.54 3.51
CA LEU A 330 -30.46 4.77 3.35
C LEU A 330 -31.36 5.87 2.75
N PRO A 331 -31.20 7.14 3.21
CA PRO A 331 -31.91 8.25 2.58
C PRO A 331 -31.53 8.34 1.10
N ALA A 332 -32.52 8.52 0.22
CA ALA A 332 -32.30 8.56 -1.24
C ALA A 332 -31.24 9.60 -1.68
N PHE A 333 -31.09 10.69 -0.92
CA PHE A 333 -30.08 11.72 -1.20
C PHE A 333 -28.65 11.31 -0.83
N VAL A 334 -28.46 10.30 0.02
CA VAL A 334 -27.15 9.81 0.47
C VAL A 334 -26.58 8.80 -0.51
N ILE A 335 -27.44 7.97 -1.12
CA ILE A 335 -27.05 6.82 -1.95
C ILE A 335 -26.06 7.23 -3.06
N PRO A 336 -26.29 8.27 -3.88
CA PRO A 336 -25.36 8.64 -4.94
C PRO A 336 -23.99 9.12 -4.42
N TYR A 337 -23.88 9.52 -3.15
CA TYR A 337 -22.65 10.06 -2.56
C TYR A 337 -22.01 9.11 -1.53
N LEU A 338 -22.54 7.89 -1.37
CA LEU A 338 -22.08 6.96 -0.34
C LEU A 338 -20.57 6.69 -0.47
N HIS A 339 -20.07 6.45 -1.69
CA HIS A 339 -18.65 6.23 -1.97
C HIS A 339 -17.77 7.43 -1.56
N LEU A 340 -18.24 8.67 -1.73
CA LEU A 340 -17.53 9.88 -1.27
C LEU A 340 -17.54 10.01 0.25
N ILE A 341 -18.65 9.66 0.91
CA ILE A 341 -18.76 9.69 2.37
C ILE A 341 -17.80 8.65 2.97
N ILE A 342 -17.79 7.44 2.42
CA ILE A 342 -16.87 6.37 2.85
C ILE A 342 -15.42 6.74 2.54
N GLY A 343 -15.15 7.38 1.40
CA GLY A 343 -13.83 7.94 1.07
C GLY A 343 -13.39 9.02 2.05
N PHE A 344 -14.27 9.96 2.40
CA PHE A 344 -13.99 11.01 3.39
C PHE A 344 -13.60 10.43 4.75
N PHE A 345 -14.29 9.37 5.20
CA PHE A 345 -13.94 8.65 6.43
C PHE A 345 -12.93 7.52 6.22
N GLY A 346 -12.29 7.41 5.05
CA GLY A 346 -11.41 6.30 4.70
C GLY A 346 -10.22 6.15 5.66
N VAL A 347 -9.56 7.24 6.04
CA VAL A 347 -8.46 7.23 7.04
C VAL A 347 -8.96 6.81 8.43
N PRO A 348 -10.05 7.39 8.99
CA PRO A 348 -10.65 6.87 10.22
C PRO A 348 -11.05 5.39 10.15
N PHE A 349 -11.61 4.93 9.02
CA PHE A 349 -11.96 3.53 8.84
C PHE A 349 -10.75 2.63 8.85
N ASP A 350 -9.58 3.10 8.41
CA ASP A 350 -8.34 2.32 8.47
C ASP A 350 -7.85 2.08 9.91
N LEU A 351 -8.31 2.87 10.89
CA LEU A 351 -8.09 2.60 12.31
C LEU A 351 -9.01 1.52 12.89
N LEU A 352 -10.12 1.23 12.21
CA LEU A 352 -11.18 0.34 12.66
C LEU A 352 -11.21 -0.98 11.88
N LEU A 353 -10.83 -0.91 10.61
CA LEU A 353 -10.87 -1.99 9.63
C LEU A 353 -9.45 -2.29 9.17
N SER A 354 -9.15 -3.57 8.96
CA SER A 354 -7.96 -3.95 8.21
C SER A 354 -8.13 -3.60 6.73
N THR A 355 -7.02 -3.49 6.00
CA THR A 355 -7.03 -3.27 4.54
C THR A 355 -7.90 -4.32 3.83
N ASP A 356 -7.80 -5.59 4.23
CA ASP A 356 -8.62 -6.66 3.65
C ASP A 356 -10.12 -6.46 3.94
N ALA A 357 -10.50 -6.07 5.16
CA ALA A 357 -11.91 -5.82 5.49
C ALA A 357 -12.47 -4.62 4.70
N TYR A 358 -11.68 -3.57 4.52
CA TYR A 358 -12.10 -2.39 3.78
C TYR A 358 -12.33 -2.70 2.29
N TYR A 359 -11.37 -3.36 1.64
CA TYR A 359 -11.45 -3.58 0.18
C TYR A 359 -12.22 -4.83 -0.20
N PHE A 360 -12.19 -5.91 0.58
CA PHE A 360 -12.91 -7.14 0.22
C PHE A 360 -14.30 -7.25 0.81
N ALA A 361 -14.59 -6.61 1.95
CA ALA A 361 -15.93 -6.72 2.55
C ALA A 361 -16.77 -5.44 2.39
N LEU A 362 -16.20 -4.26 2.67
CA LEU A 362 -16.96 -3.01 2.61
C LEU A 362 -17.12 -2.48 1.18
N PHE A 363 -16.04 -2.45 0.40
CA PHE A 363 -16.06 -1.89 -0.96
C PHE A 363 -17.09 -2.53 -1.90
N PRO A 364 -17.20 -3.87 -2.04
CA PRO A 364 -18.19 -4.47 -2.96
C PRO A 364 -19.64 -4.07 -2.61
N ILE A 365 -19.93 -3.90 -1.32
CA ILE A 365 -21.26 -3.48 -0.87
C ILE A 365 -21.53 -2.03 -1.25
N VAL A 366 -20.57 -1.14 -0.99
CA VAL A 366 -20.70 0.28 -1.35
C VAL A 366 -20.82 0.43 -2.85
N GLU A 367 -19.99 -0.28 -3.60
CA GLU A 367 -19.99 -0.31 -5.06
C GLU A 367 -21.35 -0.74 -5.61
N GLN A 368 -21.90 -1.88 -5.18
CA GLN A 368 -23.20 -2.38 -5.64
C GLN A 368 -24.36 -1.41 -5.31
N VAL A 369 -24.30 -0.73 -4.16
CA VAL A 369 -25.31 0.26 -3.76
C VAL A 369 -25.26 1.51 -4.65
N VAL A 370 -24.07 2.03 -4.95
CA VAL A 370 -23.94 3.28 -5.72
C VAL A 370 -24.11 3.08 -7.22
N THR A 371 -23.76 1.90 -7.76
CA THR A 371 -24.03 1.55 -9.16
C THR A 371 -25.51 1.47 -9.45
N GLY A 372 -26.31 0.94 -8.52
CA GLY A 372 -27.77 0.99 -8.58
C GLY A 372 -28.35 2.42 -8.64
N ALA A 373 -27.58 3.43 -8.21
CA ALA A 373 -27.93 4.85 -8.31
C ALA A 373 -27.26 5.59 -9.49
N GLY A 374 -26.62 4.86 -10.41
CA GLY A 374 -26.02 5.41 -11.62
C GLY A 374 -24.58 5.92 -11.48
N VAL A 375 -23.91 5.66 -10.36
CA VAL A 375 -22.47 5.96 -10.18
C VAL A 375 -21.64 4.84 -10.82
N SER A 376 -20.57 5.18 -11.54
CA SER A 376 -19.69 4.16 -12.10
C SER A 376 -18.88 3.43 -11.01
N SER A 377 -18.63 2.13 -11.17
CA SER A 377 -17.79 1.32 -10.27
C SER A 377 -16.38 1.92 -10.11
N LEU A 378 -15.85 2.51 -11.18
CA LEU A 378 -14.55 3.20 -11.18
C LEU A 378 -14.55 4.44 -10.29
N THR A 379 -15.57 5.29 -10.38
CA THR A 379 -15.74 6.46 -9.52
C THR A 379 -15.80 6.04 -8.04
N ALA A 380 -16.57 4.99 -7.73
CA ALA A 380 -16.67 4.45 -6.39
C ALA A 380 -15.32 3.93 -5.87
N ALA A 381 -14.63 3.15 -6.71
CA ALA A 381 -13.30 2.61 -6.42
C ALA A 381 -12.29 3.72 -6.12
N TYR A 382 -12.18 4.73 -6.99
CA TYR A 382 -11.22 5.81 -6.82
C TYR A 382 -11.49 6.63 -5.56
N ALA A 383 -12.75 6.97 -5.27
CA ALA A 383 -13.08 7.69 -4.05
C ALA A 383 -12.65 6.94 -2.79
N MET A 384 -12.94 5.64 -2.73
CA MET A 384 -12.61 4.81 -1.59
C MET A 384 -11.12 4.53 -1.48
N ILE A 385 -10.42 4.24 -2.58
CA ILE A 385 -8.95 4.08 -2.60
C ILE A 385 -8.27 5.36 -2.09
N ILE A 386 -8.55 6.50 -2.71
CA ILE A 386 -7.87 7.77 -2.38
C ILE A 386 -8.16 8.19 -0.93
N GLY A 387 -9.40 7.99 -0.49
CA GLY A 387 -9.84 8.28 0.86
C GLY A 387 -9.20 7.41 1.94
N ASN A 388 -8.98 6.12 1.66
CA ASN A 388 -8.47 5.18 2.65
C ASN A 388 -6.94 5.07 2.65
N ILE A 389 -6.29 5.12 1.48
CA ILE A 389 -4.89 4.70 1.33
C ILE A 389 -3.88 5.50 2.17
N ILE A 390 -4.22 6.76 2.46
CA ILE A 390 -3.43 7.63 3.33
C ILE A 390 -3.41 7.13 4.78
N GLY A 391 -4.40 6.34 5.21
CA GLY A 391 -4.49 5.80 6.58
C GLY A 391 -3.53 4.65 6.89
N THR A 392 -2.98 3.99 5.85
CA THR A 392 -2.29 2.68 5.98
C THR A 392 -1.18 2.67 7.03
N PHE A 393 -0.43 3.76 7.16
CA PHE A 393 0.69 3.86 8.12
C PHE A 393 0.37 4.74 9.33
N VAL A 394 -0.92 4.87 9.66
CA VAL A 394 -1.44 5.29 10.98
C VAL A 394 -2.18 4.14 11.66
N SER A 395 -2.68 3.18 10.88
CA SER A 395 -3.42 2.03 11.36
C SER A 395 -2.58 1.09 12.25
N PRO A 396 -3.08 0.71 13.44
CA PRO A 396 -2.43 -0.32 14.27
C PRO A 396 -2.51 -1.72 13.66
N PHE A 397 -3.32 -1.90 12.61
CA PHE A 397 -3.43 -3.15 11.85
C PHE A 397 -2.29 -3.34 10.86
N SER A 398 -1.43 -2.33 10.64
CA SER A 398 -0.27 -2.41 9.74
C SER A 398 0.96 -2.97 10.48
N PRO A 399 1.44 -4.19 10.16
CA PRO A 399 2.65 -4.74 10.80
C PRO A 399 3.91 -3.93 10.45
N ALA A 400 3.96 -3.36 9.24
CA ALA A 400 5.04 -2.50 8.79
C ALA A 400 5.16 -1.22 9.65
N LEU A 401 4.02 -0.67 10.11
CA LEU A 401 4.05 0.48 11.01
C LEU A 401 4.66 0.14 12.38
N TRP A 402 4.37 -1.05 12.93
CA TRP A 402 4.98 -1.50 14.17
C TRP A 402 6.50 -1.64 14.05
N LEU A 403 6.97 -2.20 12.94
CA LEU A 403 8.39 -2.25 12.61
C LEU A 403 8.98 -0.83 12.55
N ALA A 404 8.31 0.11 11.88
CA ALA A 404 8.74 1.49 11.77
C ALA A 404 8.92 2.16 13.14
N LEU A 405 7.94 1.99 14.02
CA LEU A 405 7.97 2.53 15.38
C LEU A 405 9.07 1.90 16.22
N GLY A 406 9.30 0.59 16.08
CA GLY A 406 10.40 -0.12 16.72
C GLY A 406 11.77 0.41 16.28
N LEU A 407 11.98 0.59 14.97
CA LEU A 407 13.23 1.15 14.41
C LEU A 407 13.47 2.59 14.88
N ALA A 408 12.40 3.38 15.03
CA ALA A 408 12.49 4.77 15.47
C ALA A 408 12.54 4.96 16.99
N GLY A 409 12.24 3.91 17.77
CA GLY A 409 12.08 3.98 19.22
C GLY A 409 10.89 4.86 19.65
N LEU A 410 9.76 4.74 18.96
CA LEU A 410 8.57 5.59 19.15
C LEU A 410 7.35 4.77 19.59
N GLU A 411 6.36 5.47 20.16
CA GLU A 411 5.13 4.86 20.66
C GLU A 411 3.96 5.06 19.70
N MET A 412 3.20 3.99 19.45
CA MET A 412 2.03 3.99 18.57
C MET A 412 1.00 5.06 18.96
N GLY A 413 0.63 5.12 20.24
CA GLY A 413 -0.40 6.04 20.72
C GLY A 413 -0.05 7.52 20.56
N ARG A 414 1.25 7.88 20.56
CA ARG A 414 1.70 9.25 20.26
C ARG A 414 1.76 9.49 18.74
N HIS A 415 2.18 8.50 17.96
CA HIS A 415 2.15 8.58 16.49
C HIS A 415 0.75 8.80 15.96
N ILE A 416 -0.25 8.04 16.42
CA ILE A 416 -1.65 8.23 16.01
C ILE A 416 -2.12 9.65 16.33
N ARG A 417 -1.92 10.13 17.56
CA ARG A 417 -2.33 11.49 17.96
C ARG A 417 -1.64 12.60 17.17
N TYR A 418 -0.39 12.38 16.74
CA TYR A 418 0.37 13.35 15.96
C TYR A 418 -0.01 13.33 14.49
N SER A 419 -0.08 12.13 13.90
CA SER A 419 -0.16 11.92 12.45
C SER A 419 -1.60 11.87 11.93
N LEU A 420 -2.54 11.28 12.69
CA LEU A 420 -3.91 11.05 12.24
C LEU A 420 -4.61 12.32 11.73
N PRO A 421 -4.64 13.46 12.45
CA PRO A 421 -5.35 14.64 11.98
C PRO A 421 -4.74 15.21 10.70
N ILE A 422 -3.42 15.13 10.56
CA ILE A 422 -2.69 15.64 9.40
C ILE A 422 -2.93 14.73 8.19
N MET A 423 -2.82 13.41 8.37
CA MET A 423 -3.02 12.43 7.31
C MET A 423 -4.48 12.38 6.85
N TRP A 424 -5.43 12.51 7.76
CA TRP A 424 -6.84 12.61 7.40
C TRP A 424 -7.15 13.91 6.63
N GLY A 425 -6.67 15.06 7.11
CA GLY A 425 -6.79 16.32 6.40
C GLY A 425 -6.16 16.27 5.00
N PHE A 426 -4.99 15.65 4.89
CA PHE A 426 -4.30 15.43 3.61
C PHE A 426 -5.12 14.55 2.66
N SER A 427 -5.70 13.45 3.16
CA SER A 427 -6.58 12.56 2.40
C SER A 427 -7.81 13.29 1.85
N ILE A 428 -8.47 14.11 2.68
CA ILE A 428 -9.64 14.91 2.26
C ILE A 428 -9.26 15.88 1.14
N VAL A 429 -8.12 16.56 1.27
CA VAL A 429 -7.63 17.48 0.23
C VAL A 429 -7.32 16.70 -1.06
N LEU A 430 -6.67 15.54 -0.97
CA LEU A 430 -6.34 14.71 -2.12
C LEU A 430 -7.60 14.16 -2.81
N LEU A 431 -8.61 13.76 -2.04
CA LEU A 431 -9.91 13.32 -2.56
C LEU A 431 -10.62 14.48 -3.28
N ALA A 432 -10.68 15.66 -2.67
CA ALA A 432 -11.28 16.84 -3.28
C ALA A 432 -10.57 17.24 -4.58
N VAL A 433 -9.23 17.20 -4.62
CA VAL A 433 -8.47 17.50 -5.85
C VAL A 433 -8.73 16.43 -6.91
N SER A 434 -8.85 15.16 -6.53
CA SER A 434 -9.16 14.07 -7.47
C SER A 434 -10.54 14.23 -8.12
N VAL A 435 -11.53 14.74 -7.36
CA VAL A 435 -12.84 15.13 -7.89
C VAL A 435 -12.71 16.31 -8.86
N LEU A 436 -11.95 17.35 -8.50
CA LEU A 436 -11.75 18.54 -9.35
C LEU A 436 -11.03 18.24 -10.67
N VAL A 437 -10.12 17.26 -10.67
CA VAL A 437 -9.37 16.82 -11.86
C VAL A 437 -10.18 15.80 -12.69
N GLY A 438 -11.35 15.36 -12.20
CA GLY A 438 -12.25 14.44 -12.90
C GLY A 438 -11.77 12.99 -12.91
N VAL A 439 -10.99 12.58 -11.90
CA VAL A 439 -10.62 11.16 -11.69
C VAL A 439 -11.71 10.44 -10.91
N VAL A 440 -12.26 11.11 -9.89
CA VAL A 440 -13.47 10.72 -9.16
C VAL A 440 -14.62 11.56 -9.69
#